data_AF-A0A0P4WEH0-F1
#
_entry.id   AF-A0A0P4WEH0-F1
#
_cell.length_a   1.000
_cell.length_b   1.000
_cell.length_c   1.000
_cell.angle_alpha   90.00
_cell.angle_beta   90.00
_cell.angle_gamma   90.00
#
_symmetry.space_group_name_H-M   'P 1'
#
loop_
_entity.id
_entity.type
_entity.pdbx_description
1 polymer ?
#
loop_
_entity_poly.entity_id
_entity_poly.type
_entity_poly.pdbx_seq_one_letter_code
_entity_poly.pdbx_strand_id
1 'polypeptide(L)'
;MAERKFTRGLCKPGMAAQVRENVSQAVKATATQVKPRLADPIDFEDYVSKNKIMLNNDTLRELLLYPPDDMSHCVVPRVTRTLQSLASVHLQEDITNPLVRQCLATYSQDLTTITYKYLPYSGSYLHLPR
;
A
#
# COMPACT_ATOMS: atom_id res chain seq x y z
N MET A 1 -57.75 14.99 23.24
CA MET A 1 -56.68 14.63 22.30
C MET A 1 -55.83 13.55 22.94
N ALA A 2 -55.64 12.41 22.26
CA ALA A 2 -54.80 11.32 22.77
C ALA A 2 -53.33 11.77 22.80
N GLU A 3 -52.71 11.63 23.96
CA GLU A 3 -51.31 11.98 24.17
C GLU A 3 -50.41 11.10 23.28
N ARG A 4 -49.53 11.73 22.48
CA ARG A 4 -48.63 11.02 21.57
C ARG A 4 -47.67 10.17 22.40
N LYS A 5 -47.45 8.90 22.04
CA LYS A 5 -46.60 7.95 22.81
C LYS A 5 -45.22 8.51 23.17
N PHE A 6 -44.68 9.42 22.35
CA PHE A 6 -43.41 10.10 22.58
C PHE A 6 -43.42 11.14 23.71
N THR A 7 -44.57 11.73 24.06
CA THR A 7 -44.66 12.82 25.07
C THR A 7 -45.03 12.33 26.46
N ARG A 8 -45.45 11.08 26.61
CA ARG A 8 -45.89 10.46 27.88
C ARG A 8 -44.83 10.45 28.99
N GLY A 9 -43.57 10.76 28.63
CA GLY A 9 -42.39 10.83 29.49
C GLY A 9 -41.94 12.24 29.91
N LEU A 10 -42.55 13.32 29.38
CA LEU A 10 -42.00 14.67 29.49
C LEU A 10 -42.63 15.52 30.61
N CYS A 11 -43.71 15.06 31.24
CA CYS A 11 -44.47 15.83 32.23
C CYS A 11 -43.88 15.81 33.65
N LYS A 12 -42.78 15.08 33.91
CA LYS A 12 -42.12 15.01 35.23
C LYS A 12 -40.64 15.43 35.12
N PRO A 13 -40.16 16.37 35.94
CA PRO A 13 -38.74 16.70 36.00
C PRO A 13 -37.93 15.43 36.29
N GLY A 14 -36.88 15.16 35.50
CA GLY A 14 -35.99 14.00 35.67
C GLY A 14 -36.25 12.82 34.74
N MET A 15 -37.46 12.66 34.19
CA MET A 15 -37.80 11.48 33.37
C MET A 15 -37.12 11.52 31.98
N ALA A 16 -36.96 12.71 31.39
CA ALA A 16 -36.15 12.89 30.18
C ALA A 16 -34.65 12.63 30.41
N ALA A 17 -34.14 12.88 31.61
CA ALA A 17 -32.75 12.59 31.95
C ALA A 17 -32.52 11.07 32.02
N GLN A 18 -33.47 10.34 32.62
CA GLN A 18 -33.41 8.88 32.69
C GLN A 18 -33.51 8.21 31.31
N VAL A 19 -34.34 8.74 30.40
CA VAL A 19 -34.39 8.23 29.01
C VAL A 19 -33.04 8.45 28.31
N ARG A 20 -32.44 9.64 28.46
CA ARG A 20 -31.11 9.94 27.89
C ARG A 20 -30.02 9.04 28.48
N GLU A 21 -30.09 8.76 29.78
CA GLU A 21 -29.15 7.87 30.46
C GLU A 21 -29.31 6.42 30.00
N ASN A 22 -30.53 5.91 29.91
CA ASN A 22 -30.81 4.55 29.44
C ASN A 22 -30.35 4.35 27.98
N VAL A 23 -30.60 5.33 27.11
CA VAL A 23 -30.11 5.29 25.73
C VAL A 23 -28.58 5.36 25.70
N SER A 24 -27.97 6.21 26.51
CA SER A 24 -26.50 6.32 26.63
C SER A 24 -25.87 5.01 27.12
N GLN A 25 -26.48 4.34 28.11
CA GLN A 25 -26.03 3.05 28.62
C GLN A 25 -26.20 1.94 27.56
N ALA A 26 -27.31 1.91 26.84
CA ALA A 26 -27.53 0.94 25.76
C ALA A 26 -26.53 1.12 24.62
N VAL A 27 -26.28 2.36 24.18
CA VAL A 27 -25.29 2.66 23.13
C VAL A 27 -23.87 2.34 23.60
N LYS A 28 -23.52 2.67 24.85
CA LYS A 28 -22.23 2.29 25.44
C LYS A 28 -22.06 0.76 25.48
N ALA A 29 -23.09 0.02 25.88
CA ALA A 29 -23.06 -1.44 25.92
C ALA A 29 -22.89 -2.07 24.53
N THR A 30 -23.52 -1.50 23.50
CA THR A 30 -23.34 -1.98 22.11
C THR A 30 -21.98 -1.59 21.53
N ALA A 31 -21.49 -0.39 21.85
CA ALA A 31 -20.20 0.12 21.35
C ALA A 31 -18.99 -0.67 21.86
N THR A 32 -19.04 -1.23 23.09
CA THR A 32 -17.97 -2.09 23.62
C THR A 32 -18.01 -3.54 23.12
N GLN A 33 -19.13 -4.01 22.57
CA GLN A 33 -19.24 -5.39 22.07
C GLN A 33 -18.71 -5.58 20.65
N VAL A 34 -18.58 -4.51 19.87
CA VAL A 34 -18.03 -4.59 18.51
C VAL A 34 -16.62 -4.02 18.50
N LYS A 35 -15.72 -4.62 19.28
CA LYS A 35 -14.29 -4.47 18.98
C LYS A 35 -14.09 -5.13 17.61
N PRO A 36 -13.76 -4.39 16.54
CA PRO A 36 -13.55 -5.00 15.24
C PRO A 36 -12.49 -6.08 15.41
N ARG A 37 -12.79 -7.29 14.93
CA ARG A 37 -11.80 -8.37 14.94
C ARG A 37 -10.60 -7.85 14.17
N LEU A 38 -9.45 -7.81 14.82
CA LEU A 38 -8.19 -7.52 14.16
C LEU A 38 -7.95 -8.70 13.22
N ALA A 39 -8.33 -8.54 11.95
CA ALA A 39 -8.02 -9.52 10.93
C ALA A 39 -6.54 -9.36 10.59
N ASP A 40 -5.84 -10.49 10.52
CA ASP A 40 -4.47 -10.48 10.02
C ASP A 40 -4.48 -10.00 8.56
N PRO A 41 -3.45 -9.23 8.14
CA PRO A 41 -3.30 -8.85 6.75
C PRO A 41 -3.35 -10.09 5.87
N ILE A 42 -4.07 -9.99 4.75
CA ILE A 42 -4.09 -11.07 3.76
C ILE A 42 -2.69 -11.27 3.19
N ASP A 43 -2.26 -12.52 3.13
CA ASP A 43 -1.07 -12.88 2.37
C ASP A 43 -1.43 -12.92 0.88
N PHE A 44 -1.09 -11.85 0.18
CA PHE A 44 -1.39 -11.69 -1.24
C PHE A 44 -0.68 -12.72 -2.11
N GLU A 45 0.55 -13.11 -1.76
CA GLU A 45 1.31 -14.09 -2.54
C GLU A 45 0.64 -15.46 -2.47
N ASP A 46 0.24 -15.85 -1.26
CA ASP A 46 -0.49 -17.09 -1.00
C ASP A 46 -1.88 -17.10 -1.65
N TYR A 47 -2.60 -15.98 -1.55
CA TYR A 47 -3.94 -15.84 -2.14
C TYR A 47 -3.90 -15.93 -3.67
N VAL A 48 -3.00 -15.18 -4.31
CA VAL A 48 -2.81 -15.23 -5.77
C VAL A 48 -2.44 -16.64 -6.18
N SER A 49 -1.56 -17.30 -5.42
CA SER A 49 -1.12 -18.67 -5.70
C SER A 49 -2.25 -19.70 -5.65
N LYS A 50 -3.16 -19.59 -4.67
CA LYS A 50 -4.32 -20.49 -4.50
C LYS A 50 -5.43 -20.22 -5.53
N ASN A 51 -5.59 -18.97 -5.97
CA ASN A 51 -6.72 -18.53 -6.80
C ASN A 51 -6.35 -18.25 -8.27
N LYS A 52 -5.20 -18.72 -8.76
CA LYS A 52 -4.70 -18.45 -10.13
C LYS A 52 -5.72 -18.68 -11.24
N ILE A 53 -6.50 -19.76 -11.16
CA ILE A 53 -7.49 -20.10 -12.19
C ILE A 53 -8.63 -19.08 -12.22
N MET A 54 -9.12 -18.69 -11.04
CA MET A 54 -10.19 -17.69 -10.92
C MET A 54 -9.72 -16.33 -11.42
N LEU A 55 -8.52 -15.91 -11.02
CA LEU A 55 -7.89 -14.66 -11.45
C LEU A 55 -7.62 -14.65 -12.97
N ASN A 56 -7.25 -15.79 -13.55
CA ASN A 56 -6.99 -15.88 -14.98
C ASN A 56 -8.25 -15.80 -15.83
N ASN A 57 -9.40 -16.25 -15.31
CA ASN A 57 -10.69 -16.27 -16.00
C ASN A 57 -11.55 -15.03 -15.72
N ASP A 58 -11.05 -14.06 -14.94
CA ASP A 58 -11.77 -12.83 -14.65
C ASP A 58 -11.93 -11.96 -15.91
N THR A 59 -13.16 -11.53 -16.18
CA THR A 59 -13.50 -10.61 -17.28
C THR A 59 -12.77 -9.26 -17.22
N LEU A 60 -12.40 -8.81 -16.02
CA LEU A 60 -11.73 -7.53 -15.78
C LEU A 60 -10.24 -7.70 -15.46
N ARG A 61 -9.67 -8.89 -15.71
CA ARG A 61 -8.26 -9.21 -15.44
C ARG A 61 -7.28 -8.16 -15.97
N GLU A 62 -7.54 -7.63 -17.16
CA GLU A 62 -6.69 -6.62 -17.80
C GLU A 62 -6.62 -5.30 -17.02
N LEU A 63 -7.59 -5.00 -16.15
CA LEU A 63 -7.53 -3.83 -15.25
C LEU A 63 -6.63 -4.06 -14.03
N LEU A 64 -6.39 -5.33 -13.67
CA LEU A 64 -5.57 -5.72 -12.52
C LEU A 64 -4.11 -5.97 -12.91
N LEU A 65 -3.85 -6.30 -14.18
CA LEU A 65 -2.52 -6.57 -14.68
C LEU A 65 -1.85 -5.31 -15.22
N TYR A 66 -0.54 -5.22 -15.01
CA TYR A 66 0.27 -4.24 -15.72
C TYR A 66 0.33 -4.61 -17.21
N PRO A 67 0.29 -3.63 -18.12
CA PRO A 67 0.49 -3.89 -19.54
C PRO A 67 1.84 -4.57 -19.79
N PRO A 68 1.91 -5.55 -20.70
CA PRO A 68 3.15 -6.29 -20.97
C PRO A 68 4.27 -5.40 -21.52
N ASP A 69 3.93 -4.23 -22.06
CA ASP A 69 4.86 -3.23 -22.62
C ASP A 69 5.07 -2.01 -21.70
N ASP A 70 4.63 -2.06 -20.43
CA ASP A 70 4.76 -0.92 -19.53
C ASP A 70 6.21 -0.73 -19.04
N MET A 71 6.95 -1.81 -18.80
CA MET A 71 8.29 -1.72 -18.25
C MET A 71 9.35 -1.64 -19.35
N SER A 72 10.25 -0.67 -19.22
CA SER A 72 11.46 -0.56 -20.01
C SER A 72 12.68 -0.57 -19.10
N HIS A 73 13.71 -1.30 -19.51
CA HIS A 73 14.97 -1.44 -18.78
C HIS A 73 16.04 -0.60 -19.48
N CYS A 74 16.71 0.27 -18.73
CA CYS A 74 17.83 1.05 -19.22
C CYS A 74 18.99 1.03 -18.22
N VAL A 75 20.21 1.01 -18.75
CA VAL A 75 21.43 1.15 -17.95
C VAL A 75 21.94 2.57 -18.17
N VAL A 76 21.98 3.35 -17.10
CA VAL A 76 22.40 4.75 -17.13
C VAL A 76 23.79 4.86 -16.52
N PRO A 77 24.75 5.49 -17.22
CA PRO A 77 26.09 5.70 -16.70
C PRO A 77 26.05 6.36 -15.33
N ARG A 78 26.76 5.78 -14.36
CA ARG A 78 26.81 6.35 -13.01
C ARG A 78 27.59 7.66 -13.06
N VAL A 79 26.98 8.75 -12.59
CA VAL A 79 27.66 10.05 -12.49
C VAL A 79 28.67 10.00 -11.34
N THR A 80 29.96 10.05 -11.66
CA THR A 80 31.06 10.09 -10.70
C THR A 80 31.81 11.40 -10.77
N ARG A 81 32.33 11.86 -9.62
CA ARG A 81 33.22 13.04 -9.58
C ARG A 81 34.64 12.71 -10.06
N THR A 82 35.02 11.43 -9.99
CA THR A 82 36.34 10.94 -10.40
C THR A 82 36.32 10.48 -11.85
N LEU A 83 37.45 10.63 -12.54
CA LEU A 83 37.62 10.20 -13.94
C LEU A 83 37.54 8.68 -14.12
N GLN A 84 37.87 7.92 -13.07
CA GLN A 84 37.84 6.47 -13.04
C GLN A 84 37.36 5.98 -11.67
N SER A 85 36.70 4.82 -11.61
CA SER A 85 36.31 4.19 -10.34
C SER A 85 37.55 3.64 -9.63
N LEU A 86 37.72 3.96 -8.35
CA LEU A 86 38.78 3.39 -7.51
C LEU A 86 38.72 1.87 -7.46
N ALA A 87 37.53 1.28 -7.61
CA ALA A 87 37.40 -0.16 -7.66
C ALA A 87 38.15 -0.74 -8.87
N SER A 88 38.04 -0.12 -10.04
CA SER A 88 38.71 -0.62 -11.26
C SER A 88 40.25 -0.64 -11.15
N VAL A 89 40.82 0.13 -10.23
CA VAL A 89 42.28 0.20 -9.97
C VAL A 89 42.74 -0.90 -9.01
N HIS A 90 41.90 -1.33 -8.06
CA HIS A 90 42.27 -2.28 -6.99
C HIS A 90 41.66 -3.69 -7.16
N LEU A 91 40.87 -3.91 -8.23
CA LEU A 91 39.89 -5.00 -8.26
C LEU A 91 40.42 -6.41 -8.55
N GLN A 92 41.69 -6.62 -8.89
CA GLN A 92 42.10 -7.93 -9.42
C GLN A 92 43.03 -8.77 -8.53
N GLU A 93 43.96 -8.18 -7.78
CA GLU A 93 44.99 -9.00 -7.11
C GLU A 93 44.96 -8.93 -5.57
N ASP A 94 44.52 -7.82 -4.97
CA ASP A 94 44.67 -7.60 -3.53
C ASP A 94 43.47 -8.02 -2.67
N ILE A 95 42.31 -8.28 -3.28
CA ILE A 95 41.05 -8.50 -2.54
C ILE A 95 40.69 -9.97 -2.47
N THR A 96 41.04 -10.60 -1.36
CA THR A 96 40.75 -12.02 -1.06
C THR A 96 39.29 -12.25 -0.67
N ASN A 97 38.65 -11.27 -0.01
CA ASN A 97 37.28 -11.41 0.48
C ASN A 97 36.24 -11.30 -0.66
N PRO A 98 35.42 -12.34 -0.91
CA PRO A 98 34.43 -12.34 -2.00
C PRO A 98 33.32 -11.31 -1.80
N LEU A 99 32.92 -11.02 -0.56
CA LEU A 99 31.90 -10.01 -0.26
C LEU A 99 32.38 -8.61 -0.64
N VAL A 100 33.65 -8.31 -0.35
CA VAL A 100 34.26 -7.01 -0.71
C VAL A 100 34.32 -6.85 -2.21
N ARG A 101 34.67 -7.93 -2.94
CA ARG A 101 34.68 -7.94 -4.41
C ARG A 101 33.28 -7.70 -4.99
N GLN A 102 32.26 -8.37 -4.46
CA GLN A 102 30.87 -8.17 -4.88
C GLN A 102 30.38 -6.76 -4.60
N CYS A 103 30.64 -6.22 -3.40
CA CYS A 103 30.31 -4.83 -3.07
C CYS A 103 30.96 -3.85 -4.06
N LEU A 104 32.26 -3.98 -4.31
CA LEU A 104 32.97 -3.10 -5.24
C LEU A 104 32.43 -3.18 -6.67
N ALA A 105 32.09 -4.38 -7.13
CA ALA A 105 31.44 -4.57 -8.42
C ALA A 105 30.09 -3.83 -8.46
N THR A 106 29.21 -4.06 -7.49
CA THR A 106 27.88 -3.42 -7.41
C THR A 106 27.97 -1.90 -7.33
N TYR A 107 28.89 -1.34 -6.53
CA TYR A 107 28.99 0.12 -6.35
C TYR A 107 29.68 0.84 -7.52
N SER A 108 30.41 0.10 -8.36
CA SER A 108 31.12 0.66 -9.51
C SER A 108 30.38 0.47 -10.84
N GLN A 109 29.37 -0.39 -10.85
CA GLN A 109 28.52 -0.59 -12.02
C GLN A 109 27.63 0.62 -12.26
N ASP A 110 27.23 0.75 -13.52
CA ASP A 110 26.23 1.70 -13.96
C ASP A 110 24.88 1.42 -13.32
N LEU A 111 24.03 2.44 -13.26
CA LEU A 111 22.74 2.36 -12.60
C LEU A 111 21.73 1.67 -13.52
N THR A 112 21.27 0.49 -13.12
CA THR A 112 20.11 -0.15 -13.74
C THR A 112 18.84 0.55 -13.31
N THR A 113 18.14 1.18 -14.25
CA THR A 113 16.88 1.90 -14.02
C THR A 113 15.74 1.21 -14.75
N ILE A 114 14.59 1.09 -14.08
CA ILE A 114 13.35 0.61 -14.68
C ILE A 114 12.44 1.82 -14.88
N THR A 115 12.04 2.07 -16.12
CA THR A 115 11.16 3.17 -16.51
C THR A 115 9.81 2.62 -16.96
N TYR A 116 8.73 3.18 -16.42
CA TYR A 116 7.37 2.81 -16.78
C TYR A 116 6.85 3.71 -17.90
N LYS A 117 6.31 3.12 -18.96
CA LYS A 117 5.77 3.80 -20.14
C LYS A 117 4.65 4.75 -19.73
N TYR A 118 3.81 4.35 -18.78
CA TYR A 118 2.68 5.14 -18.30
C TYR A 118 3.00 5.97 -17.05
N LEU A 119 4.28 6.10 -16.65
CA LEU A 119 4.68 6.95 -15.53
C LEU A 119 4.14 8.40 -15.62
N PRO A 120 4.12 9.05 -16.80
CA PRO A 120 3.55 10.40 -16.92
C PRO A 120 2.05 10.49 -16.58
N TYR A 121 1.32 9.38 -16.63
CA TYR A 121 -0.11 9.32 -16.33
C TYR A 121 -0.40 8.99 -14.84
N SER A 122 0.65 8.75 -14.03
CA SER A 122 0.49 8.42 -12.60
C SER A 122 0.10 9.60 -11.70
N GLY A 123 0.10 10.83 -12.25
CA GLY A 123 -0.17 12.06 -11.51
C GLY A 123 -1.65 12.43 -11.38
N SER A 124 -1.90 13.65 -10.91
CA SER A 124 -3.25 14.23 -10.94
C SER A 124 -3.76 14.31 -12.38
N TYR A 125 -5.07 14.10 -12.58
CA TYR A 125 -5.74 14.26 -13.87
C TYR A 125 -5.43 15.62 -14.55
N LEU A 126 -5.15 16.65 -13.74
CA LEU A 126 -4.78 17.99 -14.22
C LEU A 126 -3.40 18.04 -14.93
N HIS A 127 -2.52 17.08 -14.64
CA HIS A 127 -1.14 17.04 -15.14
C HIS A 127 -0.92 15.93 -16.19
N LEU A 128 -1.99 15.41 -16.78
CA LEU A 128 -1.86 14.40 -17.81
C LEU A 128 -1.22 14.98 -19.09
N PRO A 129 -0.36 14.22 -19.78
CA PRO A 129 0.14 14.58 -21.10
C PRO A 129 -1.05 14.86 -22.05
N ARG A 130 -0.99 15.96 -22.80
CA ARG A 130 -1.98 16.32 -23.83
C ARG A 130 -1.62 15.73 -25.18
#